data_AF-A0A924CDH9-F1
#
_entry.id   AF-A0A924CDH9-F1
#
_cell.length_a   1.000
_cell.length_b   1.000
_cell.length_c   1.000
_cell.angle_alpha   90.00
_cell.angle_beta   90.00
_cell.angle_gamma   90.00
#
_symmetry.space_group_name_H-M   'P 1'
#
loop_
_entity.id
_entity.type
_entity.pdbx_description
1 polymer ?
#
loop_
_entity_poly.entity_id
_entity_poly.type
_entity_poly.pdbx_seq_one_letter_code
_entity_poly.pdbx_strand_id
1 'polypeptide(L)' 'MKARNIFIELANDILSNPQQTKVESGKKIFQSIVNFEGEGEYLVRIFVNFIKDPKIVITVYRTSKLEKYYES' A
#
# COMPACT_ATOMS: atom_id res chain seq x y z
N MET A 1 8.71 6.50 -14.52
CA MET A 1 8.83 6.68 -13.05
C MET A 1 9.28 5.35 -12.45
N LYS A 2 10.50 5.27 -11.90
CA LYS A 2 11.01 4.07 -11.22
C LYS A 2 10.43 4.06 -9.80
N ALA A 3 9.29 3.39 -9.60
CA ALA A 3 8.90 2.98 -8.25
C ALA A 3 9.98 2.02 -7.75
N ARG A 4 10.60 2.30 -6.60
CA ARG A 4 11.62 1.44 -5.99
C ARG A 4 11.01 0.06 -5.71
N ASN A 5 11.25 -0.91 -6.58
CA ASN A 5 11.10 -2.36 -6.38
C ASN A 5 9.79 -2.86 -5.74
N ILE A 6 8.67 -2.18 -5.97
CA ILE A 6 7.35 -2.74 -5.67
C ILE A 6 6.73 -3.12 -7.01
N PHE A 7 6.58 -4.43 -7.23
CA PHE A 7 5.98 -4.98 -8.44
C PHE A 7 4.58 -4.39 -8.60
N ILE A 8 4.26 -3.87 -9.79
CA ILE A 8 2.93 -3.31 -10.12
C ILE A 8 1.82 -4.32 -9.83
N GLU A 9 2.11 -5.61 -10.02
CA GLU A 9 1.20 -6.72 -9.73
C GLU A 9 0.84 -6.78 -8.25
N LEU A 10 1.82 -6.64 -7.35
CA LEU A 10 1.57 -6.58 -5.91
C LEU A 10 0.72 -5.37 -5.53
N ALA A 11 0.96 -4.23 -6.16
CA ALA A 11 0.14 -3.05 -5.93
C ALA A 11 -1.32 -3.26 -6.38
N ASN A 12 -1.52 -3.89 -7.54
CA ASN A 12 -2.84 -4.21 -8.05
C ASN A 12 -3.57 -5.25 -7.18
N ASP A 13 -2.87 -6.26 -6.68
CA ASP A 13 -3.40 -7.26 -5.76
C ASP A 13 -3.93 -6.60 -4.48
N ILE A 14 -3.11 -5.76 -3.82
CA ILE A 14 -3.50 -5.03 -2.61
C ILE A 14 -4.65 -4.05 -2.88
N LEU A 15 -4.70 -3.42 -4.05
CA LEU A 15 -5.82 -2.55 -4.42
C LEU A 15 -7.13 -3.32 -4.62
N SER A 16 -7.04 -4.57 -5.06
CA SER A 16 -8.21 -5.42 -5.35
C SER A 16 -8.69 -6.15 -4.09
N ASN A 17 -7.76 -6.57 -3.22
CA ASN A 17 -8.04 -7.29 -1.98
C ASN A 17 -7.17 -6.76 -0.82
N PRO A 18 -7.41 -5.54 -0.34
CA PRO A 18 -6.65 -4.96 0.77
C PRO A 18 -6.96 -5.69 2.08
N GLN A 19 -5.93 -6.03 2.87
CA GLN A 19 -6.18 -6.47 4.25
C GLN A 19 -6.77 -5.34 5.09
N GLN A 20 -6.35 -4.09 4.83
CA GLN A 20 -6.89 -2.91 5.49
C GLN A 20 -7.07 -1.73 4.53
N THR A 21 -8.18 -1.03 4.72
CA THR A 21 -8.45 0.24 4.05
C THR A 21 -8.62 1.33 5.09
N LYS A 22 -7.80 2.38 5.00
CA LYS A 22 -7.85 3.55 5.89
C LYS A 22 -8.10 4.83 5.10
N VAL A 23 -8.56 5.86 5.79
CA VAL A 23 -8.64 7.22 5.25
C VAL A 23 -7.76 8.11 6.09
N GLU A 24 -6.75 8.73 5.48
CA GLU A 24 -5.78 9.60 6.16
C GLU A 24 -5.65 10.89 5.34
N SER A 25 -5.88 12.03 5.98
CA SER A 25 -5.81 13.37 5.34
C SER A 25 -6.57 13.46 4.01
N GLY A 26 -7.77 12.86 3.93
CA GLY A 26 -8.63 12.87 2.74
C GLY A 26 -8.17 11.94 1.60
N LYS A 27 -7.14 11.12 1.82
CA LYS A 27 -6.66 10.09 0.89
C LYS A 27 -7.08 8.73 1.39
N LYS A 28 -7.44 7.84 0.46
CA LYS A 28 -7.70 6.45 0.79
C LYS A 28 -6.38 5.69 0.72
N ILE A 29 -6.09 4.93 1.76
CA ILE A 29 -4.90 4.12 1.88
C ILE A 29 -5.33 2.66 1.87
N PHE A 30 -4.82 1.90 0.93
CA PHE A 30 -4.94 0.45 0.91
C PHE A 30 -3.63 -0.13 1.39
N GLN A 31 -3.69 -1.03 2.37
CA GLN A 31 -2.50 -1.62 2.94
C GLN A 31 -2.67 -3.09 3.25
N SER A 32 -1.60 -3.85 3.03
CA SER A 32 -1.51 -5.26 3.36
C SER A 32 -0.09 -5.59 3.85
N ILE A 33 -0.01 -6.52 4.78
CA ILE A 33 1.23 -7.18 5.17
C ILE A 33 1.59 -8.17 4.06
N VAL A 34 2.79 -8.05 3.55
CA VAL A 34 3.34 -8.91 2.50
C VAL A 34 4.62 -9.51 3.02
N ASN A 35 4.72 -10.83 2.93
CA ASN A 35 5.96 -11.54 3.20
C ASN A 35 6.84 -11.48 1.93
N PHE A 36 7.96 -10.78 2.02
CA PHE A 36 8.95 -10.72 0.96
C PHE A 36 9.99 -11.82 1.22
N GLU A 37 10.15 -12.72 0.26
CA GLU A 37 11.06 -13.85 0.38
C GLU A 37 12.48 -13.39 0.73
N GLY A 38 13.02 -13.92 1.84
CA GLY A 38 14.35 -13.55 2.34
C GLY A 38 14.45 -12.18 3.05
N GLU A 39 13.40 -11.35 3.04
CA GLU A 39 13.40 -10.04 3.69
C GLU A 39 12.43 -9.96 4.90
N GLY A 40 11.44 -10.86 4.98
CA GLY A 40 10.44 -10.92 6.05
C GLY A 40 9.14 -10.16 5.73
N GLU A 41 8.34 -9.88 6.76
CA GLU A 41 7.05 -9.22 6.61
C GLU A 41 7.17 -7.69 6.56
N TYR A 42 6.53 -7.09 5.57
CA TYR A 42 6.45 -5.63 5.42
C TYR A 42 5.00 -5.20 5.20
N LEU A 43 4.65 -4.05 5.76
CA LEU A 43 3.40 -3.39 5.43
C LEU A 43 3.61 -2.58 4.16
N VAL A 44 2.93 -2.97 3.09
CA VAL A 44 2.86 -2.21 1.85
C VAL A 44 1.67 -1.26 1.95
N ARG A 45 1.92 0.04 1.73
CA ARG A 45 0.89 1.09 1.80
C ARG A 45 0.76 1.77 0.45
N ILE A 46 -0.47 1.84 -0.06
CA ILE A 46 -0.83 2.41 -1.35
C ILE A 46 -1.78 3.58 -1.12
N PHE A 47 -1.32 4.78 -1.44
CA PHE A 47 -2.08 6.01 -1.31
C PHE A 47 -2.73 6.32 -2.64
N VAL A 48 -4.06 6.34 -2.66
CA VAL A 48 -4.85 6.61 -3.88
C VAL A 48 -5.57 7.93 -3.71
N ASN A 49 -5.46 8.79 -4.74
CA ASN A 49 -6.29 9.98 -4.84
C ASN A 49 -7.63 9.60 -5.45
N PHE A 50 -8.68 9.58 -4.63
CA PHE A 50 -10.06 9.35 -5.09
C PHE A 50 -10.75 10.61 -5.61
N ILE A 51 -10.14 11.80 -5.46
CA ILE A 51 -10.72 13.07 -5.91
C ILE A 51 -10.53 13.26 -7.42
N LYS A 52 -9.52 12.60 -8.02
CA LYS A 52 -9.25 12.68 -9.46
C LYS A 52 -9.86 11.48 -10.19
N ASP A 53 -10.38 11.74 -11.39
CA ASP A 53 -10.77 10.72 -12.37
C ASP A 53 -9.80 10.79 -13.58
N PRO A 54 -9.09 9.70 -13.92
CA PRO A 54 -9.10 8.40 -13.27
C PRO A 54 -8.43 8.42 -11.88
N LYS A 55 -8.78 7.47 -11.01
CA LYS A 55 -8.15 7.29 -9.69
C LYS A 55 -6.63 7.12 -9.86
N ILE A 56 -5.84 8.00 -9.24
CA ILE A 56 -4.39 7.99 -9.40
C ILE A 56 -3.73 7.45 -8.13
N VAL A 57 -2.89 6.43 -8.30
CA VAL A 57 -1.96 5.99 -7.24
C VAL A 57 -0.91 7.09 -7.07
N ILE A 58 -0.91 7.75 -5.92
CA ILE A 58 -0.01 8.87 -5.62
C ILE A 58 1.33 8.33 -5.14
N THR A 59 1.28 7.37 -4.22
CA THR A 59 2.46 6.88 -3.51
C THR A 59 2.29 5.41 -3.18
N VAL A 60 3.34 4.63 -3.42
CA VAL A 60 3.47 3.25 -2.95
C VAL A 60 4.80 3.13 -2.23
N TYR A 61 4.79 2.61 -1.01
CA TYR A 61 6.01 2.25 -0.30
C TYR A 61 5.76 1.07 0.64
N ARG A 62 6.84 0.42 1.07
CA ARG A 62 6.82 -0.64 2.08
C ARG A 62 7.52 -0.19 3.35
N THR A 63 7.05 -0.63 4.51
CA THR A 63 7.67 -0.35 5.81
C THR A 63 7.65 -1.59 6.70
N SER A 64 8.74 -1.84 7.41
CA SER A 64 8.82 -2.89 8.45
C SER A 64 8.19 -2.47 9.78
N LYS A 65 7.72 -1.22 9.90
CA LYS A 65 7.10 -0.70 11.13
C LYS A 65 5.63 -1.14 11.25
N LEU A 66 5.40 -2.46 11.30
CA LEU A 66 4.07 -3.05 11.39
C LEU A 66 3.31 -2.52 12.61
N GLU A 67 3.92 -2.53 13.78
CA GLU A 67 3.33 -2.08 15.05
C GLU A 67 2.86 -0.62 15.05
N LYS A 68 3.42 0.23 14.18
CA LYS A 68 3.04 1.65 14.10
C LYS A 68 1.83 1.90 13.19
N TYR A 69 1.60 1.03 12.21
CA TYR A 69 0.72 1.34 11.08
C TYR A 69 -0.35 0.28 10.80
N TYR A 70 -0.12 -0.94 11.28
CA TYR A 70 -1.10 -2.02 11.27
C TYR A 70 -1.85 -2.00 12.60
N GLU A 71 -3.17 -1.82 12.55
CA GLU A 71 -4.02 -1.90 13.73
C GLU A 71 -4.67 -3.29 13.71
N SER A 72 -4.44 -4.11 14.73
CA SER A 72 -5.05 -5.44 14.85
C SER A 72 -6.58 -5.39 14.96
#